data_AF-A0A352WWE0-F1
#
_entry.id   AF-A0A352WWE0-F1
#
_cell.length_a   1.000
_cell.length_b   1.000
_cell.length_c   1.000
_cell.angle_alpha   90.00
_cell.angle_beta   90.00
_cell.angle_gamma   90.00
#
_symmetry.space_group_name_H-M   'P 1'
#
loop_
_entity.id
_entity.type
_entity.pdbx_description
1 polymer ?
#
loop_
_entity_poly.entity_id
_entity_poly.type
_entity_poly.pdbx_seq_one_letter_code
_entity_poly.pdbx_strand_id
1 'polypeptide(L)'
;SENSGSLTGDLAVKAHMAAGVSANKLTLGLPFYGRGGAYFQDFMDYGKMENLDEYTEKWDDAAKVPFLVNKDGIFEFGYENPRSLKIKCQYILDNGLLGGMYWDYAGDNESGDLRRTVYECLRGER
;
A
#
# COMPACT_ATOMS: atom_id res chain seq x y z
N SER A 1 -10.74 -1.74 8.00
CA SER A 1 -12.08 -1.56 7.41
C SER A 1 -12.81 -2.90 7.41
N GLU A 2 -14.02 -3.01 6.83
CA GLU A 2 -14.66 -4.31 6.61
C GLU A 2 -13.79 -5.24 5.76
N ASN A 3 -12.98 -4.70 4.84
CA ASN A 3 -12.12 -5.48 3.93
C ASN A 3 -10.71 -5.74 4.48
N SER A 4 -10.18 -4.86 5.33
CA SER A 4 -8.76 -4.88 5.75
C SER A 4 -8.53 -5.31 7.20
N GLY A 5 -9.59 -5.58 7.97
CA GLY A 5 -9.49 -5.88 9.39
C GLY A 5 -8.99 -4.70 10.24
N SER A 6 -8.38 -5.02 11.39
CA SER A 6 -7.93 -4.06 12.42
C SER A 6 -6.42 -3.85 12.50
N LEU A 7 -5.61 -4.70 11.88
CA LEU A 7 -4.15 -4.56 11.86
C LEU A 7 -3.77 -3.55 10.77
N THR A 8 -3.21 -2.41 11.17
CA THR A 8 -2.88 -1.30 10.25
C THR A 8 -1.47 -0.79 10.45
N GLY A 9 -0.93 -0.14 9.41
CA GLY A 9 0.37 0.54 9.50
C GLY A 9 0.37 1.67 10.53
N ASP A 10 -0.72 2.43 10.64
CA ASP A 10 -0.89 3.50 11.63
C ASP A 10 -0.82 2.96 13.06
N LEU A 11 -1.55 1.88 13.35
CA LEU A 11 -1.51 1.22 14.66
C LEU A 11 -0.09 0.77 15.01
N ALA A 12 0.63 0.16 14.06
CA ALA A 12 2.00 -0.27 14.26
C ALA A 12 2.95 0.90 14.54
N VAL A 13 2.87 1.98 13.76
CA VAL A 13 3.70 3.18 13.97
C VAL A 13 3.44 3.80 15.34
N LYS A 14 2.17 3.98 15.72
CA LYS A 14 1.79 4.52 17.04
C LYS A 14 2.28 3.64 18.18
N ALA A 15 2.18 2.31 18.04
CA ALA A 15 2.68 1.38 19.05
C ALA A 15 4.20 1.49 19.24
N HIS A 16 4.98 1.62 18.17
CA HIS A 16 6.44 1.81 18.28
C HIS A 16 6.80 3.14 18.95
N MET A 17 6.12 4.22 18.59
CA MET A 17 6.35 5.52 19.22
C MET A 17 5.96 5.52 20.71
N ALA A 18 4.84 4.88 21.06
CA ALA A 18 4.41 4.71 22.45
C ALA A 18 5.41 3.88 23.28
N ALA A 19 6.13 2.95 22.64
CA ALA A 19 7.22 2.20 23.25
C ALA A 19 8.55 2.98 23.33
N GLY A 20 8.60 4.24 22.89
CA GLY A 20 9.76 5.12 22.99
C GLY A 20 10.67 5.17 21.75
N VAL A 21 10.28 4.54 20.64
CA VAL A 21 11.04 4.65 19.38
C VAL A 21 10.78 6.01 18.75
N SER A 22 11.84 6.80 18.53
CA SER A 22 11.73 8.08 17.84
C SER A 22 11.20 7.90 16.41
N ALA A 23 10.25 8.75 16.01
CA ALA A 23 9.62 8.71 14.68
C ALA A 23 10.66 8.70 13.54
N ASN A 24 11.71 9.53 13.65
CA ASN A 24 12.81 9.63 12.68
C ASN A 24 13.74 8.39 12.61
N LYS A 25 13.40 7.29 13.29
CA LYS A 25 14.04 5.97 13.14
C LYS A 25 13.13 4.92 12.51
N LEU A 26 11.86 5.26 12.25
CA LEU A 26 10.87 4.34 11.70
C LEU A 26 10.76 4.51 10.19
N THR A 27 10.83 3.41 9.45
CA THR A 27 10.46 3.36 8.03
C THR A 27 9.11 2.67 7.87
N LEU A 28 8.24 3.23 7.02
CA LEU A 28 6.95 2.61 6.71
C LEU A 28 7.09 1.66 5.51
N GLY A 29 6.57 0.45 5.65
CA GLY A 29 6.54 -0.56 4.57
C GLY A 29 5.51 -0.24 3.49
N LEU A 30 5.91 -0.34 2.24
CA LEU A 30 5.13 -0.04 1.03
C LEU A 30 5.16 -1.27 0.09
N PRO A 31 4.15 -2.15 0.10
CA PRO A 31 4.17 -3.37 -0.70
C PRO A 31 3.94 -3.05 -2.18
N PHE A 32 4.81 -3.54 -3.05
CA PHE A 32 4.66 -3.49 -4.52
C PHE A 32 4.00 -4.79 -5.04
N TYR A 33 3.07 -5.29 -4.25
CA TYR A 33 2.29 -6.50 -4.49
C TYR A 33 0.95 -6.35 -3.78
N GLY A 34 0.01 -7.22 -4.12
CA GLY A 34 -1.23 -7.39 -3.38
C GLY A 34 -1.40 -8.79 -2.81
N ARG A 35 -2.45 -8.94 -2.01
CA ARG A 35 -2.88 -10.19 -1.40
C ARG A 35 -4.33 -10.50 -1.72
N GLY A 36 -4.60 -11.77 -1.99
CA GLY A 36 -5.91 -12.26 -2.38
C GLY A 36 -6.72 -12.89 -1.26
N GLY A 37 -8.03 -13.01 -1.50
CA GLY A 37 -8.94 -13.85 -0.75
C GLY A 37 -8.95 -15.30 -1.24
N ALA A 38 -9.94 -16.09 -0.80
CA ALA A 38 -10.03 -17.52 -1.09
C ALA A 38 -10.24 -17.87 -2.58
N TYR A 39 -10.68 -16.91 -3.40
CA TYR A 39 -11.09 -17.13 -4.79
C TYR A 39 -10.19 -16.42 -5.82
N PHE A 40 -9.13 -15.75 -5.36
CA PHE A 40 -8.11 -15.11 -6.19
C PHE A 40 -6.70 -15.51 -5.73
N GLN A 41 -5.69 -15.25 -6.56
CA GLN A 41 -4.30 -15.55 -6.24
C GLN A 41 -3.87 -14.88 -4.93
N ASP A 42 -3.29 -15.67 -4.01
CA ASP A 42 -2.85 -15.18 -2.68
C ASP A 42 -1.81 -14.07 -2.78
N PHE A 43 -0.95 -14.09 -3.80
CA PHE A 43 0.12 -13.10 -3.99
C PHE A 43 0.27 -12.75 -5.47
N MET A 44 0.31 -11.47 -5.78
CA MET A 44 0.64 -11.01 -7.13
C MET A 44 1.38 -9.68 -7.06
N ASP A 45 2.49 -9.58 -7.77
CA ASP A 45 3.23 -8.33 -7.95
C ASP A 45 2.38 -7.29 -8.70
N TYR A 46 2.52 -6.02 -8.34
CA TYR A 46 1.78 -4.93 -9.00
C TYR A 46 2.02 -4.90 -10.51
N GLY A 47 3.28 -5.11 -10.94
CA GLY A 47 3.67 -5.18 -12.35
C GLY A 47 3.12 -6.39 -13.12
N LYS A 48 2.43 -7.32 -12.44
CA LYS A 48 1.77 -8.50 -13.05
C LYS A 48 0.25 -8.40 -13.04
N MET A 49 -0.31 -7.28 -12.58
CA MET A 49 -1.74 -7.01 -12.56
C MET A 49 -2.26 -6.66 -13.97
N GLU A 50 -2.17 -7.61 -14.89
CA GLU A 50 -2.64 -7.53 -16.27
C GLU A 50 -3.92 -8.39 -16.45
N ASN A 51 -4.75 -8.05 -17.44
CA ASN A 51 -5.96 -8.82 -17.80
C ASN A 51 -6.97 -8.99 -16.64
N LEU A 52 -7.21 -7.92 -15.88
CA LEU A 52 -8.16 -7.89 -14.77
C LEU A 52 -9.61 -7.57 -15.21
N ASP A 53 -9.97 -7.84 -16.47
CA ASP A 53 -11.26 -7.44 -17.08
C ASP A 53 -12.49 -8.03 -16.36
N GLU A 54 -12.31 -9.13 -15.64
CA GLU A 54 -13.36 -9.75 -14.84
C GLU A 54 -13.55 -9.13 -13.45
N TYR A 55 -12.67 -8.20 -13.07
CA TYR A 55 -12.65 -7.55 -11.78
C TYR A 55 -12.88 -6.04 -11.92
N THR A 56 -13.45 -5.45 -10.87
CA THR A 56 -13.63 -4.01 -10.78
C THR A 56 -12.79 -3.47 -9.62
N GLU A 57 -11.92 -2.48 -9.89
CA GLU A 57 -11.25 -1.74 -8.81
C GLU A 57 -12.28 -0.92 -8.02
N LYS A 58 -12.21 -1.04 -6.70
CA LYS A 58 -12.93 -0.23 -5.71
C LYS A 58 -11.92 0.43 -4.78
N TRP A 59 -12.37 1.47 -4.08
CA TRP A 59 -11.55 2.20 -3.12
C TRP A 59 -12.08 2.01 -1.71
N ASP A 60 -11.21 1.60 -0.79
CA ASP A 60 -11.53 1.56 0.63
C ASP A 60 -11.13 2.90 1.27
N ASP A 61 -12.12 3.74 1.57
CA ASP A 61 -11.81 5.06 2.14
C ASP A 61 -11.34 5.01 3.59
N ALA A 62 -11.64 3.96 4.35
CA ALA A 62 -11.14 3.81 5.71
C ALA A 62 -9.69 3.32 5.71
N ALA A 63 -9.35 2.35 4.87
CA ALA A 63 -8.01 1.78 4.77
C ALA A 63 -7.07 2.56 3.83
N LYS A 64 -7.63 3.45 2.98
CA LYS A 64 -6.93 4.27 1.98
C LYS A 64 -6.13 3.42 0.97
N VAL A 65 -6.72 2.31 0.51
CA VAL A 65 -6.13 1.41 -0.48
C VAL A 65 -7.15 0.99 -1.55
N PRO A 66 -6.69 0.68 -2.78
CA PRO A 66 -7.52 0.02 -3.76
C PRO A 66 -7.74 -1.47 -3.40
N PHE A 67 -8.83 -2.03 -3.94
CA PHE A 67 -9.06 -3.46 -3.95
C PHE A 67 -9.89 -3.87 -5.17
N LEU A 68 -9.80 -5.13 -5.56
CA LEU A 68 -10.57 -5.73 -6.64
C LEU A 68 -11.76 -6.49 -6.07
N VAL A 69 -12.89 -6.37 -6.75
CA VAL A 69 -14.07 -7.23 -6.54
C VAL A 69 -14.41 -8.00 -7.82
N ASN A 70 -14.98 -9.19 -7.67
CA ASN A 70 -15.52 -9.94 -8.80
C ASN A 70 -16.87 -9.36 -9.29
N LYS A 71 -17.49 -10.01 -10.29
CA LYS A 71 -18.77 -9.57 -10.90
C LYS A 71 -19.94 -9.52 -9.91
N ASP A 72 -19.88 -10.31 -8.83
CA ASP A 72 -20.89 -10.32 -7.76
C ASP A 72 -20.58 -9.30 -6.65
N GLY A 73 -19.50 -8.54 -6.79
CA GLY A 73 -19.08 -7.52 -5.82
C GLY A 73 -18.34 -8.07 -4.60
N ILE A 74 -17.93 -9.35 -4.63
CA ILE A 74 -17.16 -9.97 -3.54
C ILE A 74 -15.70 -9.53 -3.64
N PHE A 75 -15.10 -9.18 -2.49
CA PHE A 75 -13.67 -8.84 -2.39
C PHE A 75 -12.79 -10.01 -2.82
N GLU A 76 -11.81 -9.73 -3.68
CA GLU A 76 -10.88 -10.73 -4.21
C GLU A 76 -9.43 -10.39 -3.92
N PHE A 77 -9.03 -9.12 -4.02
CA PHE A 77 -7.60 -8.77 -3.98
C PHE A 77 -7.36 -7.34 -3.49
N GLY A 78 -6.53 -7.16 -2.46
CA GLY A 78 -6.11 -5.83 -1.97
C GLY A 78 -4.65 -5.56 -2.32
N TYR A 79 -4.32 -4.33 -2.73
CA TYR A 79 -2.99 -3.97 -3.22
C TYR A 79 -2.68 -2.48 -3.01
N GLU A 80 -1.51 -2.02 -3.47
CA GLU A 80 -1.13 -0.61 -3.54
C GLU A 80 -1.13 -0.11 -4.98
N ASN A 81 -1.53 1.15 -5.17
CA ASN A 81 -1.36 1.86 -6.43
C ASN A 81 -0.76 3.25 -6.16
N PRO A 82 -0.44 4.06 -7.19
CA PRO A 82 0.12 5.39 -6.99
C PRO A 82 -0.71 6.29 -6.07
N ARG A 83 -2.04 6.14 -6.03
CA ARG A 83 -2.91 6.94 -5.14
C ARG A 83 -2.70 6.58 -3.68
N SER A 84 -2.71 5.29 -3.33
CA SER A 84 -2.52 4.86 -1.94
C SER A 84 -1.09 5.11 -1.46
N LEU A 85 -0.08 4.94 -2.34
CA LEU A 85 1.30 5.28 -2.00
C LEU A 85 1.50 6.77 -1.73
N LYS A 86 0.87 7.67 -2.49
CA LYS A 86 0.89 9.12 -2.19
C LYS A 86 0.37 9.42 -0.79
N ILE A 87 -0.73 8.77 -0.39
CA ILE A 87 -1.31 8.93 0.97
C ILE A 87 -0.33 8.44 2.03
N LYS A 88 0.32 7.28 1.81
CA LYS A 88 1.32 6.75 2.74
C LYS A 88 2.58 7.62 2.80
N CYS A 89 3.01 8.20 1.68
CA CYS A 89 4.11 9.16 1.65
C CYS A 89 3.75 10.42 2.46
N GLN A 90 2.54 10.97 2.29
CA GLN A 90 2.10 12.10 3.11
C GLN A 90 2.07 11.72 4.59
N TYR A 91 1.58 10.53 4.94
CA TYR A 91 1.61 10.03 6.31
C TYR A 91 3.03 9.95 6.88
N ILE A 92 4.01 9.49 6.11
CA ILE A 92 5.43 9.46 6.49
C ILE A 92 5.92 10.87 6.85
N LEU A 93 5.59 11.87 6.03
CA LEU A 93 6.02 13.25 6.18
C LEU A 93 5.33 13.91 7.39
N ASP A 94 4.01 13.80 7.48
CA ASP A 94 3.19 14.36 8.56
C ASP A 94 3.59 13.83 9.95
N ASN A 95 4.07 12.59 10.02
CA ASN A 95 4.49 11.96 11.27
C ASN A 95 6.01 12.03 11.51
N GLY A 96 6.78 12.69 10.63
CA GLY A 96 8.23 12.82 10.77
C GLY A 96 8.96 11.47 10.77
N LEU A 97 8.45 10.49 10.03
CA LEU A 97 9.08 9.17 9.92
C LEU A 97 10.38 9.26 9.11
N LEU A 98 11.29 8.29 9.30
CA LEU A 98 12.58 8.24 8.58
C LEU A 98 12.40 8.10 7.06
N GLY A 99 11.32 7.48 6.60
CA GLY A 99 11.04 7.31 5.17
C GLY A 99 10.17 6.09 4.87
N GLY A 100 10.14 5.71 3.60
CA GLY A 100 9.47 4.50 3.13
C GLY A 100 10.48 3.41 2.75
N MET A 101 10.11 2.15 2.96
CA MET A 101 10.78 0.97 2.42
C MET A 101 9.76 0.19 1.61
N TYR A 102 10.11 -0.28 0.41
CA TYR A 102 9.21 -1.10 -0.40
C TYR A 102 9.71 -2.52 -0.59
N TRP A 103 8.77 -3.47 -0.65
CA TRP A 103 9.00 -4.86 -1.02
C TRP A 103 8.13 -5.23 -2.23
N ASP A 104 8.67 -5.69 -3.35
CA ASP A 104 10.08 -5.51 -3.73
C ASP A 104 10.21 -4.77 -5.05
N TYR A 105 11.44 -4.34 -5.35
CA TYR A 105 11.72 -3.49 -6.50
C TYR A 105 11.25 -4.11 -7.82
N ALA A 106 11.34 -5.44 -7.96
CA ALA A 106 10.90 -6.19 -9.14
C ALA A 106 9.38 -6.36 -9.23
N GLY A 107 8.65 -6.08 -8.13
CA GLY A 107 7.20 -6.13 -8.09
C GLY A 107 6.51 -4.94 -8.77
N ASP A 108 7.25 -3.88 -9.10
CA ASP A 108 6.73 -2.72 -9.82
C ASP A 108 6.58 -2.99 -11.33
N ASN A 109 5.79 -2.17 -12.01
CA ASN A 109 5.66 -2.29 -13.47
C ASN A 109 6.90 -1.75 -14.21
N GLU A 110 6.97 -2.03 -15.52
CA GLU A 110 8.09 -1.56 -16.37
C GLU A 110 8.25 -0.04 -16.31
N SER A 111 7.11 0.67 -16.30
CA SER A 111 7.05 2.11 -16.14
C SER A 111 7.66 2.58 -14.81
N GLY A 112 7.53 1.80 -13.74
CA GLY A 112 8.02 2.16 -12.41
C GLY A 112 7.10 3.08 -11.64
N ASP A 113 5.79 2.90 -11.81
CA ASP A 113 4.80 3.81 -11.23
C ASP A 113 4.90 3.88 -9.72
N LEU A 114 5.10 2.75 -9.04
CA LEU A 114 5.16 2.73 -7.58
C LEU A 114 6.48 3.34 -7.08
N ARG A 115 7.63 2.93 -7.61
CA ARG A 115 8.95 3.45 -7.20
C ARG A 115 9.11 4.94 -7.49
N ARG A 116 8.60 5.42 -8.64
CA ARG A 116 8.59 6.86 -8.97
C ARG A 116 7.69 7.63 -8.02
N THR A 117 6.50 7.12 -7.74
CA THR A 117 5.58 7.75 -6.78
C THR A 117 6.24 7.94 -5.42
N VAL A 118 6.89 6.91 -4.88
CA VAL A 118 7.60 6.99 -3.60
C VAL A 118 8.75 8.00 -3.65
N TYR A 119 9.56 7.96 -4.72
CA TYR A 119 10.68 8.88 -4.92
C TYR A 119 10.23 10.34 -4.98
N GLU A 120 9.23 10.65 -5.80
CA GLU A 120 8.74 12.01 -6.01
C GLU A 120 8.16 12.60 -4.71
N CYS A 121 7.35 11.82 -3.98
CA CYS A 121 6.72 12.31 -2.76
C CYS A 121 7.73 12.54 -1.62
N LEU A 122 8.69 11.62 -1.42
CA LEU A 122 9.57 11.69 -0.26
C LEU A 122 10.85 12.51 -0.50
N ARG A 123 11.24 12.74 -1.76
CA ARG A 123 12.39 13.60 -2.09
C ARG A 123 11.99 15.07 -2.21
N GLY A 124 10.77 15.37 -2.66
CA GLY A 124 10.33 16.74 -2.93
C GLY A 124 10.14 17.62 -1.70
N GLU A 125 9.99 17.01 -0.51
CA GLU A 125 9.65 17.71 0.74
C GLU A 125 10.76 17.70 1.80
N ARG A 126 12.00 17.33 1.42
CA ARG A 126 13.18 17.43 2.29
C ARG A 126 14.14 18.54 1.87
#